data_AF-A0A821D7C2-F1
#
_entry.id   AF-A0A821D7C2-F1
#
_cell.length_a   1.000
_cell.length_b   1.000
_cell.length_c   1.000
_cell.angle_alpha   90.00
_cell.angle_beta   90.00
_cell.angle_gamma   90.00
#
_symmetry.space_group_name_H-M   'P 1'
#
loop_
_entity.id
_entity.type
_entity.pdbx_description
1 polymer ?
#
loop_
_entity_poly.entity_id
_entity_poly.type
_entity_poly.pdbx_seq_one_letter_code
_entity_poly.pdbx_strand_id
1 'polypeptide(L)'
;NLIESFFARKHQFSPTCCLFNLYGSTEVMADVSCQIFNSTNHLYDLLSVEGHVSIGSSIDNIRIEIIEPDERGVDELVVTGDGVANGYHNKNTINATTLAKQ
;
A
#
# COMPACT_ATOMS: atom_id res chain seq x y z
N ASN A 1 -17.78 9.27 -1.93
CA ASN A 1 -16.99 8.46 -0.96
C ASN A 1 -16.16 9.37 -0.03
N LEU A 2 -15.33 8.84 0.89
CA LEU A 2 -14.48 9.64 1.81
C LEU A 2 -13.51 10.57 1.08
N ILE A 3 -12.89 10.11 0.00
CA ILE A 3 -11.89 10.85 -0.79
C ILE A 3 -12.54 12.04 -1.53
N GLU A 4 -13.68 11.81 -2.17
CA GLU A 4 -14.44 12.89 -2.82
C GLU A 4 -14.86 13.96 -1.80
N SER A 5 -15.25 13.53 -0.60
CA SER A 5 -15.61 14.44 0.50
C SER A 5 -14.43 15.28 0.98
N PHE A 6 -13.22 14.72 0.97
CA PHE A 6 -11.99 15.49 1.24
C PHE A 6 -11.78 16.57 0.18
N PHE A 7 -11.84 16.21 -1.11
CA PHE A 7 -11.61 17.17 -2.19
C PHE A 7 -12.68 18.26 -2.29
N ALA A 8 -13.94 17.95 -2.01
CA ALA A 8 -15.01 18.94 -1.92
C ALA A 8 -14.73 20.01 -0.85
N ARG A 9 -14.01 19.64 0.21
CA ARG A 9 -13.60 20.54 1.31
C ARG A 9 -12.14 20.99 1.24
N LYS A 10 -11.40 20.68 0.16
CA LYS A 10 -9.96 21.01 0.04
C LYS A 10 -9.68 22.51 0.23
N HIS A 11 -10.62 23.36 -0.19
CA HIS A 11 -10.57 24.82 -0.01
C HIS A 11 -10.52 25.29 1.46
N GLN A 12 -10.89 24.43 2.41
CA GLN A 12 -10.85 24.70 3.86
C GLN A 12 -9.46 24.41 4.47
N PHE A 13 -8.56 23.79 3.71
CA PHE A 13 -7.21 23.42 4.13
C PHE A 13 -6.16 24.23 3.37
N SER A 14 -4.88 24.02 3.71
CA SER A 14 -3.76 24.58 2.94
C SER A 14 -3.87 24.21 1.46
N PRO A 15 -3.56 25.13 0.51
CA PRO A 15 -3.50 24.82 -0.92
C PRO A 15 -2.55 23.67 -1.27
N THR A 16 -1.52 23.45 -0.44
CA THR A 16 -0.54 22.38 -0.57
C THR A 16 -0.97 21.05 0.05
N CYS A 17 -2.16 20.99 0.66
CA CYS A 17 -2.67 19.77 1.28
C CYS A 17 -2.99 18.70 0.21
N CYS A 18 -2.59 17.47 0.50
CA CYS A 18 -2.77 16.28 -0.32
C CYS A 18 -3.27 15.12 0.55
N LEU A 19 -3.92 14.15 -0.08
CA LEU A 19 -4.43 12.95 0.59
C LEU A 19 -3.58 11.75 0.22
N PHE A 20 -3.13 11.00 1.22
CA PHE A 20 -2.34 9.79 1.01
C PHE A 20 -3.17 8.56 1.39
N ASN A 21 -3.10 7.51 0.57
CA ASN A 21 -3.50 6.16 0.96
C ASN A 21 -2.22 5.36 1.19
N LEU A 22 -2.03 4.92 2.42
CA LEU A 22 -0.88 4.13 2.84
C LEU A 22 -1.33 2.70 3.09
N TYR A 23 -0.49 1.74 2.77
CA TYR A 23 -0.74 0.33 3.04
C TYR A 23 0.52 -0.32 3.59
N GLY A 24 0.30 -1.19 4.56
CA GLY A 24 1.29 -2.11 5.08
C GLY A 24 0.77 -2.81 6.33
N SER A 25 1.68 -3.44 7.05
CA SER A 25 1.37 -4.22 8.25
C SER A 25 2.42 -4.01 9.34
N THR A 26 2.21 -4.62 10.50
CA THR A 26 3.17 -4.53 11.61
C THR A 26 4.49 -5.24 11.32
N GLU A 27 4.44 -6.27 10.48
CA GLU A 27 5.57 -7.11 10.06
C GLU A 27 6.54 -6.40 9.13
N VAL A 28 6.12 -5.27 8.55
CA VAL A 28 6.87 -4.49 7.56
C VAL A 28 7.08 -3.05 8.02
N MET A 29 6.97 -2.83 9.34
CA MET A 29 7.19 -1.54 9.99
C MET A 29 6.22 -0.44 9.53
N ALA A 30 4.92 -0.77 9.62
CA ALA A 30 3.77 0.08 9.32
C ALA A 30 3.40 0.15 7.83
N ASP A 31 4.09 0.98 7.04
CA ASP A 31 3.70 1.27 5.66
C ASP A 31 4.78 0.83 4.67
N VAL A 32 4.36 0.26 3.55
CA VAL A 32 5.23 -0.25 2.47
C VAL A 32 4.93 0.34 1.12
N SER A 33 3.71 0.86 0.93
CA SER A 33 3.31 1.55 -0.28
C SER A 33 2.55 2.83 0.01
N CYS A 34 2.64 3.77 -0.93
CA CYS A 34 1.96 5.04 -0.85
C CYS A 34 1.33 5.42 -2.19
N GLN A 35 0.05 5.80 -2.13
CA GLN A 35 -0.63 6.49 -3.22
C GLN A 35 -0.95 7.93 -2.81
N ILE A 36 -0.55 8.88 -3.65
CA ILE A 36 -0.81 10.31 -3.43
C ILE A 36 -1.95 10.78 -4.33
N PHE A 37 -2.95 11.45 -3.75
CA PHE A 37 -4.06 12.08 -4.46
C PHE A 37 -3.97 13.60 -4.35
N ASN A 38 -3.87 14.25 -5.50
CA ASN A 38 -3.79 15.71 -5.61
C ASN A 38 -5.13 16.36 -5.99
N SER A 39 -6.02 15.60 -6.64
CA SER A 39 -7.35 16.03 -7.09
C SER A 39 -8.29 14.82 -7.25
N THR A 40 -9.58 15.08 -7.48
CA THR A 40 -10.57 14.05 -7.84
C THR A 40 -10.30 13.42 -9.20
N ASN A 41 -9.75 14.16 -10.17
CA ASN A 41 -9.39 13.58 -11.47
C ASN A 41 -8.30 12.52 -11.30
N HIS A 42 -7.28 12.83 -10.48
CA HIS A 42 -6.22 11.87 -10.18
C HIS A 42 -6.76 10.62 -9.46
N LEU A 43 -7.81 10.76 -8.62
CA LEU A 43 -8.47 9.61 -8.02
C LEU A 43 -9.04 8.67 -9.09
N TYR A 44 -9.81 9.19 -10.05
CA TYR A 44 -10.47 8.36 -11.06
C TYR A 44 -9.48 7.63 -11.98
N ASP A 45 -8.34 8.26 -12.29
CA ASP A 45 -7.26 7.63 -13.06
C ASP A 45 -6.61 6.43 -12.33
N LEU A 46 -6.74 6.39 -10.99
CA LEU A 46 -6.11 5.42 -10.10
C LEU A 46 -7.10 4.44 -9.47
N LEU A 47 -8.37 4.46 -9.89
CA LEU A 47 -9.32 3.44 -9.49
C LEU A 47 -9.06 2.16 -10.28
N SER A 48 -9.18 1.02 -9.60
CA SER A 48 -9.25 -0.26 -10.28
C SER A 48 -10.49 -0.32 -11.18
N VAL A 49 -10.55 -1.31 -12.08
CA VAL A 49 -11.73 -1.59 -12.92
C VAL A 49 -13.01 -1.75 -12.08
N GLU A 50 -12.88 -2.18 -10.82
CA GLU A 50 -13.98 -2.38 -9.87
C GLU A 50 -14.23 -1.16 -8.95
N GLY A 51 -13.51 -0.06 -9.14
CA GLY A 51 -13.68 1.17 -8.37
C GLY A 51 -12.94 1.19 -7.03
N HIS A 52 -11.95 0.31 -6.82
CA HIS A 52 -11.12 0.29 -5.62
C HIS A 52 -9.96 1.29 -5.72
N VAL A 53 -9.60 1.88 -4.59
CA VAL A 53 -8.53 2.88 -4.50
C VAL A 53 -7.18 2.15 -4.47
N SER A 54 -6.26 2.54 -5.36
CA SER A 54 -4.89 2.02 -5.38
C SER A 54 -4.17 2.21 -4.02
N ILE A 55 -3.40 1.20 -3.61
CA ILE A 55 -2.46 1.27 -2.48
C ILE A 55 -1.10 1.88 -2.89
N GLY A 56 -0.91 2.14 -4.17
CA GLY A 56 0.22 2.87 -4.72
C GLY A 56 1.46 2.03 -4.98
N SER A 57 2.61 2.69 -5.01
CA SER A 57 3.92 2.09 -5.30
C SER A 57 4.74 1.91 -4.04
N SER A 58 5.75 1.04 -4.09
CA SER A 58 6.63 0.80 -2.95
C SER A 58 7.35 2.09 -2.52
N ILE A 59 7.53 2.25 -1.21
CA ILE A 59 8.37 3.31 -0.64
C ILE A 59 9.86 2.94 -0.74
N ASP A 60 10.72 3.88 -0.38
CA ASP A 60 12.17 3.69 -0.43
C ASP A 60 12.62 2.42 0.32
N ASN A 61 13.56 1.69 -0.29
CA ASN A 61 14.15 0.45 0.24
C ASN A 61 13.16 -0.70 0.49
N ILE A 62 11.95 -0.62 -0.09
CA ILE A 62 10.94 -1.68 -0.09
C ILE A 62 10.68 -2.16 -1.51
N ARG A 63 10.47 -3.47 -1.65
CA ARG A 63 10.04 -4.12 -2.89
C ARG A 63 8.74 -4.87 -2.65
N ILE A 64 7.80 -4.72 -3.57
CA ILE A 64 6.49 -5.37 -3.56
C ILE A 64 6.37 -6.20 -4.83
N GLU A 65 6.03 -7.47 -4.69
CA GLU A 65 5.84 -8.41 -5.79
C GLU A 65 4.54 -9.19 -5.60
N ILE A 66 3.88 -9.54 -6.71
CA ILE A 66 2.78 -10.51 -6.70
C ILE A 66 3.36 -11.84 -7.15
N ILE A 67 3.19 -12.87 -6.32
CA ILE A 67 3.76 -14.19 -6.58
C ILE A 67 2.72 -15.06 -7.31
N GLU A 68 3.14 -15.69 -8.41
CA GLU A 68 2.31 -16.57 -9.25
C GLU A 68 0.97 -15.95 -9.73
N PRO A 69 0.93 -14.67 -10.15
CA PRO A 69 -0.31 -14.01 -10.53
C PRO A 69 -1.09 -14.75 -11.62
N ASP A 70 -2.42 -14.71 -11.51
CA ASP A 70 -3.30 -15.06 -12.62
C ASP A 70 -3.10 -14.11 -13.83
N GLU A 71 -3.78 -14.39 -14.94
CA GLU A 71 -3.68 -13.55 -16.16
C GLU A 71 -4.06 -12.07 -15.95
N ARG A 72 -4.72 -11.76 -14.82
CA ARG A 72 -5.15 -10.41 -14.44
C ARG A 72 -4.26 -9.77 -13.37
N GLY A 73 -3.21 -10.46 -12.92
CA GLY A 73 -2.30 -9.95 -11.90
C GLY A 73 -2.78 -10.16 -10.47
N VAL A 74 -3.77 -11.03 -10.23
CA VAL A 74 -4.38 -11.25 -8.91
C VAL A 74 -3.75 -12.46 -8.22
N ASP A 75 -3.03 -12.21 -7.11
CA ASP A 75 -2.56 -13.23 -6.16
C ASP A 75 -2.01 -12.56 -4.87
N GLU A 76 -1.21 -13.31 -4.09
CA GLU A 76 -0.55 -12.90 -2.86
C GLU A 76 0.52 -11.83 -3.11
N LEU A 77 0.43 -10.76 -2.33
CA LEU A 77 1.39 -9.67 -2.28
C LEU A 77 2.50 -10.01 -1.27
N VAL A 78 3.74 -10.04 -1.76
CA VAL A 78 4.94 -10.27 -0.95
C VAL A 78 5.77 -9.00 -0.86
N VAL A 79 6.22 -8.70 0.36
CA VAL A 79 7.05 -7.54 0.66
C VAL A 79 8.45 -8.00 1.07
N THR A 80 9.47 -7.38 0.49
CA THR A 80 10.87 -7.53 0.88
C THR A 80 11.55 -6.17 1.08
N GLY A 81 12.67 -6.13 1.81
CA GLY A 81 13.45 -4.90 2.04
C GLY A 81 13.66 -4.55 3.51
N ASP A 82 14.10 -3.32 3.77
CA ASP A 82 14.58 -2.88 5.10
C ASP A 82 13.49 -2.83 6.18
N GLY A 83 12.22 -2.79 5.78
CA GLY A 83 11.07 -2.76 6.69
C GLY A 83 10.69 -4.11 7.29
N VAL A 84 11.18 -5.23 6.74
CA VAL A 84 10.73 -6.57 7.13
C VAL A 84 11.28 -6.96 8.50
N ALA A 85 10.37 -7.27 9.42
CA ALA A 85 10.68 -7.69 10.78
C ALA A 85 11.43 -9.02 10.81
N ASN A 86 12.22 -9.23 11.86
CA ASN A 86 13.00 -10.46 12.05
C ASN A 86 12.15 -11.70 12.39
N GLY A 87 10.85 -11.57 12.58
CA GLY A 87 10.02 -12.61 13.17
C GLY A 87 9.21 -12.11 14.34
N TYR A 88 8.35 -13.01 14.85
CA TYR A 88 7.68 -12.79 16.12
C TYR A 88 8.49 -13.47 17.23
N HIS A 89 8.75 -12.75 18.31
CA HIS A 89 9.47 -13.24 19.47
C HIS A 89 8.79 -14.48 20.09
N ASN A 90 9.58 -15.46 20.55
CA ASN A 90 9.13 -16.72 21.17
C ASN A 90 8.24 -17.64 20.30
N LYS A 91 8.17 -17.42 18.99
CA LYS A 91 7.58 -18.38 18.05
C LYS A 91 8.70 -19.03 17.24
N ASN A 92 9.25 -20.13 17.76
CA ASN A 92 10.34 -20.89 17.11
C ASN A 92 9.90 -21.57 15.80
N THR A 93 8.61 -21.59 15.51
CA THR A 93 8.02 -22.16 14.31
C THR A 93 6.97 -21.19 13.78
N ILE A 94 7.42 -20.25 12.95
CA ILE A 94 6.54 -19.63 11.98
C ILE A 94 7.10 -20.04 10.65
N ASN A 95 6.26 -20.68 9.85
CA ASN A 95 6.63 -21.13 8.52
C ASN A 95 7.30 -19.97 7.78
N ALA A 96 8.41 -20.27 7.11
CA ALA A 96 9.21 -19.32 6.34
C ALA A 96 8.39 -18.55 5.27
N THR A 97 7.11 -18.87 5.08
CA THR A 97 6.16 -18.22 4.19
C THR A 97 5.56 -16.92 4.73
N THR A 98 5.45 -16.69 6.04
CA THR A 98 4.90 -15.40 6.55
C THR A 98 5.93 -14.27 6.55
N LEU A 99 7.23 -14.62 6.57
CA LEU A 99 8.35 -13.69 6.62
C LEU A 99 9.52 -14.32 5.83
N ALA A 100 9.33 -14.49 4.53
CA ALA A 100 10.39 -15.01 3.67
C ALA A 100 11.45 -13.93 3.46
N LYS A 101 12.61 -14.07 4.09
CA LYS A 101 13.84 -13.50 3.52
C LYS A 101 14.15 -14.32 2.27
N GLN A 102 13.92 -13.75 1.09
CA GLN A 102 14.56 -14.23 -0.14
C GLN A 102 15.94 -13.58 -0.27
#